data_AF-A0A3G8YEM1-F1
#
_entry.id   AF-A0A3G8YEM1-F1
#
_cell.length_a   1.000
_cell.length_b   1.000
_cell.length_c   1.000
_cell.angle_alpha   90.00
_cell.angle_beta   90.00
_cell.angle_gamma   90.00
#
_symmetry.space_group_name_H-M   'P 1'
#
loop_
_entity.id
_entity.type
_entity.pdbx_description
1 polymer ?
#
loop_
_entity_poly.entity_id
_entity_poly.type
_entity_poly.pdbx_seq_one_letter_code
_entity_poly.pdbx_strand_id
1 'polypeptide(L)'
;MTYLQYHLTFILPLLLLLIGLTWWQTRRGQPVAGEFRPENKWAWTTFLLFPLIPMLYTTPWDNYLVFKQVWNYPPERVLGRLLYVPYEEYAFFALQTLITGLWLYFLLRRSGPPRISASPLLTRWGLAGLWLGVAFAGVVMLRFEPTFYMGLILAWAAPVLAGLSAFGGDLVMGRPRLFWLATIPPTLYLWATDLFAIHNGIWSISPRYTLGWNLGGVLPVEEMIFFLITNLLIATGLMAFLHPVALTRVNVLKQVFQPWQGFLLLYALLKIPVPLWPDGFPLLGTLSTGALFLAGLSWAWQKVGPKSLILAALAFGVGLGVEVLGTRTGFPFGSYSYAGAPGLTLLSVPLLVPLGWFAMTLSAALLTRGRAWLAGLLLVAWDIGLEPLMTAQGFWAWSDARALWAGAPIQNFVGWWAVGAGLVWAFGKIAPELYQVVGKAQASLPADFRLAYLIEAAFLPFGLLLLGLPLAALLTAVAMGAAVWAVLRNSAVSAKRVRSHDQPT
;
A
#
# COMPACT_ATOMS: atom_id res chain seq x y z
N MET A 1 17.61 3.22 -36.58
CA MET A 1 18.38 3.38 -35.32
C MET A 1 17.87 2.36 -34.33
N THR A 2 18.74 1.64 -33.61
CA THR A 2 18.33 0.75 -32.51
C THR A 2 18.09 1.56 -31.22
N TYR A 3 17.45 0.97 -30.22
CA TYR A 3 17.22 1.63 -28.94
C TYR A 3 18.56 1.91 -28.20
N LEU A 4 19.52 0.99 -28.26
CA LEU A 4 20.86 1.28 -27.74
C LEU A 4 21.50 2.50 -28.42
N GLN A 5 21.40 2.60 -29.76
CA GLN A 5 21.91 3.76 -30.49
C GLN A 5 21.21 5.04 -30.03
N TYR A 6 19.89 5.01 -29.81
CA TYR A 6 19.15 6.16 -29.26
C TYR A 6 19.74 6.66 -27.95
N HIS A 7 20.05 5.75 -27.01
CA HIS A 7 20.72 6.12 -25.76
C HIS A 7 22.08 6.75 -25.99
N LEU A 8 22.89 6.16 -26.88
CA LEU A 8 24.24 6.66 -27.20
C LEU A 8 24.22 8.03 -27.88
N THR A 9 23.17 8.36 -28.63
CA THR A 9 23.08 9.62 -29.38
C THR A 9 22.43 10.75 -28.59
N PHE A 10 21.36 10.46 -27.85
CA PHE A 10 20.57 11.51 -27.19
C PHE A 10 20.81 11.53 -25.68
N ILE A 11 20.68 10.40 -25.01
CA ILE A 11 20.61 10.35 -23.54
C ILE A 11 22.01 10.46 -22.91
N LEU A 12 22.95 9.61 -23.33
CA LEU A 12 24.29 9.53 -22.74
C LEU A 12 25.14 10.80 -22.95
N PRO A 13 25.15 11.47 -24.12
CA PRO A 13 25.91 12.71 -24.28
C PRO A 13 25.44 13.81 -23.33
N LEU A 14 24.13 13.97 -23.15
CA LEU A 14 23.57 14.91 -22.19
C LEU A 14 23.96 14.56 -20.75
N LEU A 15 23.87 13.28 -20.37
CA LEU A 15 24.28 12.82 -19.05
C LEU A 15 25.77 13.10 -18.79
N LEU A 16 26.65 12.77 -19.74
CA LEU A 16 28.09 13.01 -19.63
C LEU A 16 28.42 14.50 -19.52
N LEU A 17 27.71 15.37 -20.26
CA LEU A 17 27.83 16.81 -20.13
C LEU A 17 27.48 17.27 -18.70
N LEU A 18 26.36 16.82 -18.15
CA LEU A 18 25.91 17.18 -16.80
C LEU A 18 26.85 16.65 -15.71
N ILE A 19 27.42 15.45 -15.90
CA ILE A 19 28.45 14.87 -15.04
C ILE A 19 29.71 15.75 -15.09
N GLY A 20 30.19 16.10 -16.27
CA GLY A 20 31.37 16.96 -16.47
C GLY A 20 31.20 18.34 -15.82
N LEU A 21 30.04 18.97 -16.01
CA LEU A 21 29.70 20.25 -15.39
C LEU A 21 29.67 20.17 -13.86
N THR A 22 29.09 19.09 -13.32
CA THR A 22 29.02 18.85 -11.88
C THR A 22 30.40 18.59 -11.29
N TRP A 23 31.21 17.76 -11.95
CA TRP A 23 32.58 17.47 -11.54
C TRP A 23 33.46 18.73 -11.56
N TRP A 24 33.36 19.55 -12.60
CA TRP A 24 34.10 20.80 -12.70
C TRP A 24 33.73 21.80 -11.59
N GLN A 25 32.44 21.94 -11.27
CA GLN A 25 31.96 22.82 -10.19
C GLN A 25 32.39 22.32 -8.80
N THR A 26 32.25 21.02 -8.55
CA THR A 26 32.62 20.41 -7.26
C THR A 26 34.13 20.45 -7.00
N ARG A 27 34.97 20.30 -8.05
CA ARG A 27 36.43 20.50 -7.94
C ARG A 27 36.82 21.93 -7.57
N ARG A 28 35.98 22.92 -7.89
CA ARG A 28 36.17 24.32 -7.48
C ARG A 28 35.64 24.63 -6.08
N GLY A 29 35.33 23.60 -5.29
CA GLY A 29 34.89 23.74 -3.90
C GLY A 29 33.41 24.04 -3.72
N GLN A 30 32.61 24.08 -4.79
CA GLN A 30 31.15 24.25 -4.65
C GLN A 30 30.50 22.96 -4.14
N PRO A 31 29.65 23.01 -3.10
CA PRO A 31 28.87 21.86 -2.69
C PRO A 31 27.98 21.34 -3.82
N VAL A 32 27.79 20.04 -3.88
CA VAL A 32 27.08 19.31 -4.94
C VAL A 32 25.63 19.79 -5.07
N ALA A 33 24.94 20.04 -3.97
CA ALA A 33 23.59 20.60 -3.95
C ALA A 33 23.57 22.07 -3.50
N GLY A 34 24.72 22.76 -3.52
CA GLY A 34 24.85 24.15 -3.07
C GLY A 34 24.47 24.34 -1.60
N GLU A 35 24.00 25.54 -1.27
CA GLU A 35 23.48 25.89 0.07
C GLU A 35 22.21 25.12 0.45
N PHE A 36 21.53 24.49 -0.53
CA PHE A 36 20.35 23.67 -0.26
C PHE A 36 20.69 22.45 0.61
N ARG A 37 21.85 21.83 0.34
CA ARG A 37 22.40 20.72 1.13
C ARG A 37 23.94 20.71 1.00
N PRO A 38 24.65 21.39 1.91
CA PRO A 38 26.12 21.50 1.85
C PRO A 38 26.86 20.16 2.04
N GLU A 39 26.23 19.17 2.67
CA GLU A 39 26.84 17.87 2.97
C GLU A 39 26.95 16.98 1.73
N ASN A 40 28.05 17.11 0.99
CA ASN A 40 28.31 16.38 -0.26
C ASN A 40 28.11 14.86 -0.17
N LYS A 41 28.53 14.23 0.93
CA LYS A 41 28.35 12.78 1.12
C LYS A 41 26.87 12.39 1.07
N TRP A 42 26.00 13.17 1.74
CA TRP A 42 24.57 12.94 1.75
C TRP A 42 23.95 13.18 0.37
N ALA A 43 24.32 14.30 -0.27
CA ALA A 43 23.81 14.67 -1.59
C ALA A 43 24.18 13.61 -2.66
N TRP A 44 25.42 13.12 -2.66
CA TRP A 44 25.83 12.05 -3.58
C TRP A 44 25.16 10.72 -3.28
N THR A 45 25.09 10.32 -2.01
CA THR A 45 24.43 9.06 -1.64
C THR A 45 22.97 9.06 -2.05
N THR A 46 22.26 10.16 -1.79
CA THR A 46 20.86 10.34 -2.21
C THR A 46 20.74 10.23 -3.73
N PHE A 47 21.58 10.96 -4.48
CA PHE A 47 21.55 10.97 -5.94
C PHE A 47 21.85 9.59 -6.56
N LEU A 48 22.90 8.91 -6.10
CA LEU A 48 23.33 7.63 -6.68
C LEU A 48 22.37 6.47 -6.37
N LEU A 49 21.70 6.52 -5.22
CA LEU A 49 20.69 5.51 -4.84
C LEU A 49 19.31 5.82 -5.41
N PHE A 50 19.03 7.08 -5.79
CA PHE A 50 17.70 7.49 -6.26
C PHE A 50 17.17 6.65 -7.44
N PRO A 51 17.96 6.28 -8.46
CA PRO A 51 17.52 5.44 -9.57
C PRO A 51 16.97 4.06 -9.16
N LEU A 52 17.32 3.55 -7.99
CA LEU A 52 16.78 2.27 -7.49
C LEU A 52 15.28 2.35 -7.21
N ILE A 53 14.77 3.53 -6.84
CA ILE A 53 13.35 3.74 -6.54
C ILE A 53 12.48 3.52 -7.78
N PRO A 54 12.66 4.25 -8.91
CA PRO A 54 11.89 3.99 -10.12
C PRO A 54 12.19 2.62 -10.72
N MET A 55 13.42 2.10 -10.60
CA MET A 55 13.73 0.73 -11.04
C MET A 55 12.83 -0.30 -10.36
N LEU A 56 12.68 -0.23 -9.04
CA LEU A 56 11.83 -1.17 -8.30
C LEU A 56 10.33 -0.88 -8.48
N TYR A 57 9.95 0.39 -8.47
CA TYR A 57 8.54 0.80 -8.49
C TYR A 57 7.90 0.68 -9.87
N THR A 58 8.62 1.04 -10.94
CA THR A 58 8.05 1.14 -12.29
C THR A 58 8.15 -0.16 -13.09
N THR A 59 9.12 -1.04 -12.77
CA THR A 59 9.28 -2.35 -13.44
C THR A 59 7.97 -3.15 -13.63
N PRO A 60 7.10 -3.35 -12.62
CA PRO A 60 5.85 -4.09 -12.83
C PRO A 60 4.88 -3.36 -13.76
N TRP A 61 4.85 -2.02 -13.71
CA TRP A 61 3.96 -1.19 -14.54
C TRP A 61 4.37 -1.25 -16.02
N ASP A 62 5.66 -1.08 -16.32
CA ASP A 62 6.19 -1.16 -17.69
C ASP A 62 5.97 -2.55 -18.29
N ASN A 63 6.22 -3.61 -17.51
CA ASN A 63 5.98 -4.98 -17.97
C ASN A 63 4.50 -5.24 -18.27
N TYR A 64 3.60 -4.71 -17.44
CA TYR A 64 2.17 -4.82 -17.69
C TYR A 64 1.76 -4.04 -18.95
N LEU A 65 2.32 -2.86 -19.15
CA LEU A 65 2.02 -2.00 -20.29
C LEU A 65 2.46 -2.64 -21.62
N VAL A 66 3.68 -3.19 -21.68
CA VAL A 66 4.18 -3.92 -22.85
C VAL A 66 3.42 -5.23 -23.05
N PHE A 67 3.11 -5.96 -21.98
CA PHE A 67 2.25 -7.15 -22.04
C PHE A 67 0.88 -6.83 -22.66
N LYS A 68 0.27 -5.69 -22.32
CA LYS A 68 -1.00 -5.21 -22.90
C LYS A 68 -0.85 -4.61 -24.30
N GLN A 69 0.36 -4.59 -24.87
CA GLN A 69 0.68 -4.06 -26.20
C GLN A 69 0.37 -2.57 -26.35
N VAL A 70 0.41 -1.81 -25.24
CA VAL A 70 0.31 -0.35 -25.27
C VAL A 70 1.58 0.24 -25.90
N TRP A 71 2.74 -0.27 -25.47
CA TRP A 71 4.04 -0.01 -26.08
C TRP A 71 4.51 -1.24 -26.85
N ASN A 72 5.09 -1.00 -28.01
CA ASN A 72 5.62 -2.05 -28.87
C ASN A 72 7.03 -1.69 -29.36
N TYR A 73 7.92 -2.67 -29.28
CA TYR A 73 9.32 -2.54 -29.69
C TYR A 73 9.64 -3.60 -30.75
N PRO A 74 10.05 -3.22 -31.97
CA PRO A 74 10.46 -4.19 -32.96
C PRO A 74 11.67 -5.02 -32.47
N PRO A 75 11.65 -6.36 -32.61
CA PRO A 75 12.72 -7.22 -32.09
C PRO A 75 14.12 -6.85 -32.60
N GLU A 76 14.23 -6.38 -33.84
CA GLU A 76 15.47 -5.96 -34.49
C GLU A 76 16.00 -4.60 -33.99
N ARG A 77 15.20 -3.87 -33.19
CA ARG A 77 15.57 -2.56 -32.63
C ARG A 77 16.08 -2.65 -31.19
N VAL A 78 16.00 -3.82 -30.55
CA VAL A 78 16.37 -4.02 -29.14
C VAL A 78 17.40 -5.13 -28.99
N LEU A 79 18.26 -5.05 -27.98
CA LEU A 79 19.29 -6.05 -27.71
C LEU A 79 18.72 -7.34 -27.10
N GLY A 80 17.64 -7.21 -26.33
CA GLY A 80 17.00 -8.29 -25.61
C GLY A 80 15.98 -7.75 -24.62
N ARG A 81 15.28 -8.66 -23.94
CA ARG A 81 14.19 -8.32 -23.02
C ARG A 81 14.40 -9.02 -21.67
N LEU A 82 14.09 -8.32 -20.59
CA LEU A 82 13.86 -8.92 -19.29
C LEU A 82 12.34 -8.95 -19.07
N LEU A 83 11.78 -10.16 -18.97
CA LEU A 83 10.33 -10.39 -19.07
C LEU A 83 9.79 -9.86 -20.41
N TYR A 84 8.94 -8.82 -20.40
CA TYR A 84 8.35 -8.24 -21.62
C TYR A 84 9.13 -7.02 -22.13
N VAL A 85 9.87 -6.35 -21.25
CA VAL A 85 10.43 -5.01 -21.48
C VAL A 85 11.88 -5.11 -21.97
N PRO A 86 12.31 -4.28 -22.94
CA PRO A 86 13.71 -4.23 -23.40
C PRO A 86 14.71 -3.84 -22.30
N TYR A 87 15.93 -4.37 -22.34
CA TYR A 87 16.99 -3.97 -21.41
C TYR A 87 17.26 -2.46 -21.42
N GLU A 88 17.13 -1.86 -22.60
CA GLU A 88 17.33 -0.44 -22.84
C GLU A 88 16.30 0.44 -22.12
N GLU A 89 15.09 -0.07 -21.88
CA GLU A 89 14.05 0.65 -21.13
C GLU A 89 14.38 0.68 -19.63
N TYR A 90 14.84 -0.44 -19.06
CA TYR A 90 15.37 -0.44 -17.69
C TYR A 90 16.55 0.52 -17.54
N ALA A 91 17.44 0.57 -18.54
CA ALA A 91 18.51 1.58 -18.57
C ALA A 91 17.94 3.00 -18.62
N PHE A 92 16.89 3.23 -19.42
CA PHE A 92 16.22 4.53 -19.52
C PHE A 92 15.71 5.02 -18.15
N PHE A 93 15.10 4.16 -17.33
CA PHE A 93 14.65 4.54 -15.98
C PHE A 93 15.78 5.19 -15.16
N ALA A 94 16.95 4.54 -15.17
CA ALA A 94 18.11 5.02 -14.44
C ALA A 94 18.69 6.29 -15.07
N LEU A 95 18.84 6.29 -16.40
CA LEU A 95 19.45 7.40 -17.13
C LEU A 95 18.62 8.69 -17.02
N GLN A 96 17.29 8.63 -17.23
CA GLN A 96 16.40 9.77 -17.03
C GLN A 96 16.53 10.32 -15.61
N THR A 97 16.49 9.43 -14.61
CA THR A 97 16.60 9.82 -13.20
C THR A 97 17.91 10.56 -12.91
N LEU A 98 19.01 10.08 -13.46
CA LEU A 98 20.33 10.72 -13.31
C LEU A 98 20.39 12.07 -14.02
N ILE A 99 19.85 12.19 -15.23
CA ILE A 99 19.81 13.46 -15.99
C ILE A 99 18.99 14.51 -15.22
N THR A 100 17.75 14.19 -14.86
CA THR A 100 16.87 15.11 -14.13
C THR A 100 17.45 15.47 -12.76
N GLY A 101 18.07 14.51 -12.07
CA GLY A 101 18.76 14.74 -10.81
C GLY A 101 19.97 15.67 -10.92
N LEU A 102 20.85 15.46 -11.91
CA LEU A 102 22.00 16.34 -12.12
C LEU A 102 21.59 17.74 -12.59
N TRP A 103 20.55 17.83 -13.42
CA TRP A 103 19.95 19.10 -13.82
C TRP A 103 19.41 19.86 -12.60
N LEU A 104 18.66 19.19 -11.72
CA LEU A 104 18.21 19.77 -10.46
C LEU A 104 19.40 20.22 -9.60
N TYR A 105 20.46 19.42 -9.48
CA TYR A 105 21.63 19.77 -8.68
C TYR A 105 22.37 20.98 -9.24
N PHE A 106 22.46 21.09 -10.57
CA PHE A 106 22.97 22.27 -11.25
C PHE A 106 22.18 23.53 -10.89
N LEU A 107 20.86 23.44 -10.82
CA LEU A 107 20.00 24.56 -10.40
C LEU A 107 20.11 24.85 -8.89
N LEU A 108 20.18 23.83 -8.04
CA LEU A 108 20.28 23.97 -6.59
C LEU A 108 21.51 24.79 -6.18
N ARG A 109 22.66 24.53 -6.84
CA ARG A 109 23.91 25.29 -6.69
C ARG A 109 23.78 26.80 -6.98
N ARG A 110 22.70 27.23 -7.66
CA ARG A 110 22.45 28.62 -8.07
C ARG A 110 21.21 29.23 -7.39
N SER A 111 20.58 28.49 -6.47
CA SER A 111 19.28 28.86 -5.93
C SER A 111 19.31 29.41 -4.49
N GLY A 112 20.45 29.31 -3.80
CA GLY A 112 20.61 29.70 -2.40
C GLY A 112 19.96 28.71 -1.42
N PRO A 113 19.66 29.13 -0.18
CA PRO A 113 19.24 28.22 0.89
C PRO A 113 17.83 27.64 0.70
N PRO A 114 17.51 26.50 1.33
CA PRO A 114 16.18 25.91 1.25
C PRO A 114 15.13 26.81 1.94
N ARG A 115 13.87 26.74 1.50
CA ARG A 115 12.75 27.51 2.05
C ARG A 115 11.53 26.61 2.22
N ILE A 116 10.69 26.94 3.19
CA ILE A 116 9.37 26.33 3.38
C ILE A 116 8.31 27.24 2.77
N SER A 117 7.27 26.65 2.18
CA SER A 117 6.12 27.38 1.63
C SER A 117 5.45 28.28 2.68
N ALA A 118 4.97 29.44 2.24
CA ALA A 118 4.14 30.33 3.06
C ALA A 118 2.79 29.71 3.46
N SER A 119 2.35 28.63 2.78
CA SER A 119 1.10 27.94 3.08
C SER A 119 1.33 26.42 3.22
N PRO A 120 1.94 25.96 4.34
CA PRO A 120 2.36 24.56 4.48
C PRO A 120 1.20 23.55 4.44
N LEU A 121 0.05 23.88 5.02
CA LEU A 121 -1.10 22.98 5.03
C LEU A 121 -1.69 22.79 3.63
N LEU A 122 -1.84 23.88 2.88
CA LEU A 122 -2.37 23.85 1.52
C LEU A 122 -1.41 23.10 0.57
N THR A 123 -0.12 23.38 0.65
CA THR A 123 0.89 22.74 -0.21
C THR A 123 1.12 21.27 0.14
N ARG A 124 0.88 20.84 1.39
CA ARG A 124 0.95 19.43 1.75
C ARG A 124 -0.35 18.71 1.43
N TRP A 125 -1.43 19.09 2.09
CA TRP A 125 -2.69 18.36 2.07
C TRP A 125 -3.59 18.76 0.91
N GLY A 126 -3.56 20.02 0.48
CA GLY A 126 -4.28 20.46 -0.72
C GLY A 126 -3.72 19.81 -1.98
N LEU A 127 -2.40 19.81 -2.16
CA LEU A 127 -1.77 19.09 -3.29
C LEU A 127 -1.93 17.57 -3.16
N ALA A 128 -1.85 16.99 -1.96
CA ALA A 128 -2.15 15.58 -1.78
C ALA A 128 -3.59 15.24 -2.21
N GLY A 129 -4.57 16.04 -1.80
CA GLY A 129 -5.97 15.89 -2.22
C GLY A 129 -6.15 16.03 -3.73
N LEU A 130 -5.48 17.01 -4.35
CA LEU A 130 -5.47 17.18 -5.80
C LEU A 130 -4.95 15.91 -6.51
N TRP A 131 -3.79 15.40 -6.09
CA TRP A 131 -3.20 14.20 -6.68
C TRP A 131 -4.03 12.94 -6.43
N LEU A 132 -4.70 12.82 -5.29
CA LEU A 132 -5.67 11.74 -5.07
C LEU A 132 -6.88 11.85 -6.00
N GLY A 133 -7.35 13.06 -6.30
CA GLY A 133 -8.37 13.30 -7.32
C GLY A 133 -7.90 12.89 -8.72
N VAL A 134 -6.65 13.22 -9.08
CA VAL A 134 -6.02 12.79 -10.34
C VAL A 134 -5.88 11.27 -10.40
N ALA A 135 -5.47 10.62 -9.30
CA ALA A 135 -5.39 9.17 -9.21
C ALA A 135 -6.76 8.52 -9.42
N PHE A 136 -7.81 9.06 -8.78
CA PHE A 136 -9.17 8.59 -8.95
C PHE A 136 -9.65 8.72 -10.40
N ALA A 137 -9.38 9.87 -11.04
CA ALA A 137 -9.67 10.04 -12.47
C ALA A 137 -8.93 8.98 -13.31
N GLY A 138 -7.65 8.72 -13.02
CA GLY A 138 -6.87 7.65 -13.64
C GLY A 138 -7.54 6.27 -13.50
N VAL A 139 -8.01 5.92 -12.30
CA VAL A 139 -8.72 4.66 -12.04
C VAL A 139 -10.03 4.57 -12.84
N VAL A 140 -10.76 5.68 -13.00
CA VAL A 140 -11.96 5.72 -13.86
C VAL A 140 -11.58 5.51 -15.32
N MET A 141 -10.51 6.14 -15.79
CA MET A 141 -10.01 6.02 -17.17
C MET A 141 -9.55 4.60 -17.53
N LEU A 142 -9.10 3.80 -16.56
CA LEU A 142 -8.75 2.39 -16.78
C LEU A 142 -9.92 1.52 -17.26
N ARG A 143 -11.17 2.00 -17.14
CA ARG A 143 -12.37 1.27 -17.57
C ARG A 143 -12.63 1.34 -19.08
N PHE A 144 -11.97 2.24 -19.80
CA PHE A 144 -12.20 2.45 -21.23
C PHE A 144 -10.89 2.30 -22.01
N GLU A 145 -10.94 1.57 -23.13
CA GLU A 145 -9.74 1.32 -23.95
C GLU A 145 -9.05 2.61 -24.43
N PRO A 146 -9.76 3.62 -25.00
CA PRO A 146 -9.09 4.82 -25.54
C PRO A 146 -8.41 5.68 -24.47
N THR A 147 -8.78 5.53 -23.20
CA THR A 147 -8.19 6.27 -22.08
C THR A 147 -7.24 5.42 -21.26
N PHE A 148 -7.05 4.16 -21.64
CA PHE A 148 -6.39 3.16 -20.81
C PHE A 148 -4.93 3.54 -20.51
N TYR A 149 -4.19 4.03 -21.51
CA TYR A 149 -2.80 4.41 -21.30
C TYR A 149 -2.66 5.61 -20.35
N MET A 150 -3.43 6.67 -20.57
CA MET A 150 -3.48 7.81 -19.64
C MET A 150 -3.92 7.37 -18.23
N GLY A 151 -4.93 6.50 -18.15
CA GLY A 151 -5.41 5.92 -16.89
C GLY A 151 -4.30 5.19 -16.14
N LEU A 152 -3.49 4.41 -16.84
CA LEU A 152 -2.34 3.70 -16.26
C LEU A 152 -1.29 4.68 -15.71
N ILE A 153 -0.97 5.74 -16.42
CA ILE A 153 -0.01 6.76 -15.94
C ILE A 153 -0.53 7.40 -14.65
N LEU A 154 -1.77 7.91 -14.68
CA LEU A 154 -2.34 8.69 -13.59
C LEU A 154 -2.63 7.84 -12.36
N ALA A 155 -3.22 6.65 -12.53
CA ALA A 155 -3.55 5.76 -11.42
C ALA A 155 -2.30 5.23 -10.70
N TRP A 156 -1.17 5.10 -11.42
CA TRP A 156 0.08 4.58 -10.86
C TRP A 156 0.94 5.66 -10.19
N ALA A 157 1.09 6.82 -10.83
CA ALA A 157 2.02 7.84 -10.38
C ALA A 157 1.42 8.86 -9.41
N ALA A 158 0.15 9.24 -9.60
CA ALA A 158 -0.48 10.29 -8.80
C ALA A 158 -0.60 9.93 -7.30
N PRO A 159 -0.85 8.67 -6.87
CA PRO A 159 -0.80 8.31 -5.46
C PRO A 159 0.58 8.57 -4.81
N VAL A 160 1.66 8.36 -5.55
CA VAL A 160 3.02 8.63 -5.07
C VAL A 160 3.24 10.14 -4.93
N LEU A 161 2.82 10.93 -5.91
CA LEU A 161 2.85 12.39 -5.83
C LEU A 161 2.00 12.92 -4.68
N ALA A 162 0.86 12.29 -4.38
CA ALA A 162 0.03 12.62 -3.23
C ALA A 162 0.78 12.38 -1.91
N GLY A 163 1.42 11.22 -1.76
CA GLY A 163 2.23 10.87 -0.60
C GLY A 163 3.44 11.80 -0.43
N LEU A 164 4.16 12.09 -1.51
CA LEU A 164 5.28 13.04 -1.52
C LEU A 164 4.81 14.46 -1.16
N SER A 165 3.63 14.87 -1.63
CA SER A 165 3.04 16.17 -1.29
C SER A 165 2.65 16.22 0.19
N ALA A 166 1.97 15.19 0.71
CA ALA A 166 1.62 15.11 2.13
C ALA A 166 2.86 15.14 3.03
N PHE A 167 3.95 14.49 2.60
CA PHE A 167 5.22 14.46 3.34
C PHE A 167 6.01 15.76 3.25
N GLY A 168 6.16 16.34 2.06
CA GLY A 168 7.14 17.40 1.78
C GLY A 168 6.70 18.45 0.76
N GLY A 169 5.41 18.54 0.43
CA GLY A 169 4.89 19.51 -0.55
C GLY A 169 5.19 20.96 -0.19
N ASP A 170 5.21 21.29 1.10
CA ASP A 170 5.64 22.60 1.60
C ASP A 170 7.14 22.85 1.49
N LEU A 171 7.95 21.79 1.54
CA LEU A 171 9.41 21.88 1.36
C LEU A 171 9.76 22.12 -0.12
N VAL A 172 9.01 21.49 -1.03
CA VAL A 172 9.19 21.67 -2.48
C VAL A 172 8.64 23.02 -2.93
N MET A 173 7.40 23.34 -2.53
CA MET A 173 6.72 24.57 -2.92
C MET A 173 7.16 25.80 -2.13
N GLY A 174 8.16 25.67 -1.26
CA GLY A 174 8.95 26.81 -0.78
C GLY A 174 9.81 27.44 -1.86
N ARG A 175 10.10 26.72 -2.95
CA ARG A 175 10.84 27.21 -4.13
C ARG A 175 10.17 26.80 -5.46
N PRO A 176 8.95 27.28 -5.76
CA PRO A 176 8.17 26.81 -6.91
C PRO A 176 8.84 27.08 -8.26
N ARG A 177 9.55 28.22 -8.41
CA ARG A 177 10.30 28.53 -9.63
C ARG A 177 11.41 27.50 -9.90
N LEU A 178 12.14 27.11 -8.85
CA LEU A 178 13.18 26.09 -8.95
C LEU A 178 12.58 24.73 -9.33
N PHE A 179 11.46 24.36 -8.70
CA PHE A 179 10.74 23.11 -8.98
C PHE A 179 10.33 23.00 -10.46
N TRP A 180 9.71 24.03 -11.02
CA TRP A 180 9.31 24.01 -12.43
C TRP A 180 10.51 24.07 -13.40
N LEU A 181 11.57 24.82 -13.06
CA LEU A 181 12.82 24.82 -13.83
C LEU A 181 13.56 23.47 -13.78
N ALA A 182 13.38 22.69 -12.71
CA ALA A 182 13.95 21.35 -12.61
C ALA A 182 13.13 20.32 -13.42
N THR A 183 11.83 20.56 -13.62
CA THR A 183 10.91 19.59 -14.23
C THR A 183 10.70 19.83 -15.72
N ILE A 184 10.45 21.06 -16.14
CA ILE A 184 10.03 21.38 -17.51
C ILE A 184 11.15 21.15 -18.53
N PRO A 185 12.39 21.65 -18.36
CA PRO A 185 13.47 21.44 -19.33
C PRO A 185 13.78 19.97 -19.67
N PRO A 186 13.99 19.06 -18.69
CA PRO A 186 14.20 17.65 -19.03
C PRO A 186 12.96 17.01 -19.67
N THR A 187 11.75 17.43 -19.30
CA THR A 187 10.52 16.96 -19.94
C THR A 187 10.47 17.35 -21.42
N LEU A 188 10.72 18.61 -21.74
CA LEU A 188 10.72 19.08 -23.13
C LEU A 188 11.84 18.43 -23.95
N TYR A 189 13.00 18.20 -23.34
CA TYR A 189 14.09 17.47 -23.99
C TYR A 189 13.65 16.04 -24.35
N LEU A 190 13.05 15.32 -23.42
CA LEU A 190 12.57 13.96 -23.66
C LEU A 190 11.42 13.90 -24.67
N TRP A 191 10.51 14.89 -24.68
CA TRP A 191 9.49 14.99 -25.74
C TRP A 191 10.12 15.10 -27.13
N ALA A 192 11.17 15.91 -27.28
CA ALA A 192 11.82 16.11 -28.56
C ALA A 192 12.52 14.82 -29.04
N THR A 193 13.20 14.11 -28.14
CA THR A 193 13.90 12.87 -28.48
C THR A 193 12.94 11.69 -28.69
N ASP A 194 11.85 11.63 -27.94
CA ASP A 194 10.82 10.60 -28.06
C ASP A 194 10.01 10.78 -29.35
N LEU A 195 9.66 12.01 -29.73
CA LEU A 195 9.05 12.32 -31.03
C LEU A 195 9.93 11.80 -32.18
N PHE A 196 11.25 12.00 -32.10
CA PHE A 196 12.18 11.44 -33.07
C PHE A 196 12.17 9.91 -33.06
N ALA A 197 12.17 9.28 -31.89
CA ALA A 197 12.23 7.84 -31.76
C ALA A 197 10.98 7.13 -32.29
N ILE A 198 9.79 7.63 -31.97
CA ILE A 198 8.51 7.11 -32.49
C ILE A 198 8.44 7.32 -34.00
N HIS A 199 8.80 8.51 -34.49
CA HIS A 199 8.81 8.79 -35.93
C HIS A 199 9.71 7.82 -36.72
N ASN A 200 10.84 7.40 -36.13
CA ASN A 200 11.78 6.47 -36.75
C ASN A 200 11.49 4.99 -36.44
N GLY A 201 10.36 4.69 -35.78
CA GLY A 201 9.95 3.33 -35.44
C GLY A 201 10.96 2.58 -34.56
N ILE A 202 11.62 3.29 -33.63
CA ILE A 202 12.44 2.63 -32.60
C ILE A 202 11.52 1.91 -31.60
N TRP A 203 10.42 2.58 -31.22
CA TRP A 203 9.24 2.02 -30.56
C TRP A 203 7.98 2.67 -31.12
N SER A 204 6.82 2.15 -30.75
CA SER A 204 5.52 2.66 -31.17
C SER A 204 4.50 2.54 -30.06
N ILE A 205 3.55 3.48 -30.04
CA ILE A 205 2.45 3.52 -29.08
C ILE A 205 1.16 3.14 -29.80
N SER A 206 0.39 2.23 -29.21
CA SER A 206 -0.85 1.72 -29.79
C SER A 206 -1.95 2.78 -29.82
N PRO A 207 -2.50 3.14 -31.00
CA PRO A 207 -3.62 4.08 -31.11
C PRO A 207 -4.91 3.59 -30.44
N ARG A 208 -5.01 2.28 -30.17
CA ARG A 208 -6.17 1.68 -29.49
C ARG A 208 -6.31 2.18 -28.05
N TYR A 209 -5.18 2.45 -27.40
CA TYR A 209 -5.15 2.75 -25.96
C TYR A 209 -4.89 4.23 -25.64
N THR A 210 -4.86 5.08 -26.66
CA THR A 210 -4.60 6.53 -26.54
C THR A 210 -5.81 7.36 -26.96
N LEU A 211 -5.85 8.60 -26.47
CA LEU A 211 -6.90 9.59 -26.72
C LEU A 211 -6.94 10.06 -28.19
N GLY A 212 -5.89 9.80 -28.96
CA GLY A 212 -5.75 10.21 -30.36
C GLY A 212 -5.22 11.63 -30.56
N TRP A 213 -4.84 12.35 -29.49
CA TRP A 213 -4.21 13.66 -29.59
C TRP A 213 -2.70 13.52 -29.69
N ASN A 214 -2.13 13.89 -30.85
CA ASN A 214 -0.70 13.73 -31.12
C ASN A 214 -0.03 15.07 -31.45
N LEU A 215 1.10 15.37 -30.79
CA LEU A 215 1.98 16.46 -31.17
C LEU A 215 2.72 16.11 -32.47
N GLY A 216 2.60 16.98 -33.47
CA GLY A 216 3.19 16.76 -34.80
C GLY A 216 2.64 15.53 -35.52
N GLY A 217 1.46 15.02 -35.11
CA GLY A 217 0.87 13.80 -35.66
C GLY A 217 1.55 12.50 -35.23
N VAL A 218 2.59 12.56 -34.38
CA VAL A 218 3.42 11.41 -34.02
C VAL A 218 3.39 11.12 -32.53
N LEU A 219 3.68 12.13 -31.68
CA LEU A 219 3.87 11.93 -30.24
C LEU A 219 2.54 12.04 -29.48
N PRO A 220 2.02 10.97 -28.87
CA PRO A 220 0.77 11.03 -28.12
C PRO A 220 0.85 11.93 -26.89
N VAL A 221 -0.27 12.55 -26.53
CA VAL A 221 -0.37 13.35 -25.29
C VAL A 221 -0.06 12.52 -24.04
N GLU A 222 -0.32 11.21 -24.08
CA GLU A 222 0.04 10.30 -23.00
C GLU A 222 1.55 10.20 -22.78
N GLU A 223 2.35 10.09 -23.84
CA GLU A 223 3.83 10.13 -23.74
C GLU A 223 4.29 11.47 -23.17
N MET A 224 3.66 12.55 -23.61
CA MET A 224 3.96 13.89 -23.10
C MET A 224 3.73 13.97 -21.58
N ILE A 225 2.58 13.46 -21.12
CA ILE A 225 2.22 13.41 -19.70
C ILE A 225 3.10 12.40 -18.94
N PHE A 226 3.47 11.27 -19.53
CA PHE A 226 4.37 10.28 -18.94
C PHE A 226 5.72 10.91 -18.56
N PHE A 227 6.38 11.61 -19.50
CA PHE A 227 7.66 12.30 -19.21
C PHE A 227 7.51 13.44 -18.21
N LEU A 228 6.39 14.17 -18.26
CA LEU A 228 6.10 15.21 -17.26
C LEU A 228 5.97 14.61 -15.86
N ILE A 229 5.17 13.56 -15.70
CA ILE A 229 4.88 12.94 -14.41
C ILE A 229 6.11 12.25 -13.82
N THR A 230 6.89 11.56 -14.64
CA THR A 230 8.14 10.94 -14.19
C THR A 230 9.14 12.00 -13.71
N ASN A 231 9.28 13.13 -14.42
CA ASN A 231 10.11 14.25 -13.95
C ASN A 231 9.53 14.97 -12.73
N LEU A 232 8.21 15.07 -12.58
CA LEU A 232 7.57 15.56 -11.35
C LEU A 232 7.95 14.67 -10.16
N LEU A 233 7.84 13.34 -10.31
CA LEU A 233 8.23 12.38 -9.26
C LEU A 233 9.69 12.55 -8.85
N ILE A 234 10.60 12.63 -9.81
CA ILE A 234 12.04 12.81 -9.55
C ILE A 234 12.31 14.14 -8.86
N ALA A 235 11.80 15.25 -9.40
CA ALA A 235 12.03 16.59 -8.88
C ALA A 235 11.43 16.77 -7.47
N THR A 236 10.17 16.36 -7.27
CA THR A 236 9.50 16.41 -5.97
C THR A 236 10.23 15.55 -4.95
N GLY A 237 10.58 14.31 -5.31
CA GLY A 237 11.28 13.38 -4.42
C GLY A 237 12.65 13.90 -4.00
N LEU A 238 13.52 14.27 -4.95
CA LEU A 238 14.86 14.77 -4.63
C LEU A 238 14.81 16.07 -3.84
N MET A 239 13.98 17.04 -4.22
CA MET A 239 13.86 18.30 -3.47
C MET A 239 13.37 18.07 -2.04
N ALA A 240 12.39 17.18 -1.84
CA ALA A 240 11.91 16.83 -0.50
C ALA A 240 13.00 16.13 0.33
N PHE A 241 13.67 15.11 -0.21
CA PHE A 241 14.68 14.33 0.52
C PHE A 241 15.97 15.12 0.84
N LEU A 242 16.35 16.07 -0.01
CA LEU A 242 17.51 16.92 0.24
C LEU A 242 17.22 18.05 1.22
N HIS A 243 15.95 18.38 1.45
CA HIS A 243 15.60 19.47 2.35
C HIS A 243 15.96 19.10 3.80
N PRO A 244 16.66 19.96 4.57
CA PRO A 244 17.12 19.64 5.93
C PRO A 244 16.01 19.19 6.89
N VAL A 245 14.84 19.85 6.82
CA VAL A 245 13.64 19.52 7.61
C VAL A 245 13.09 18.11 7.35
N ALA A 246 13.36 17.51 6.19
CA ALA A 246 12.86 16.17 5.88
C ALA A 246 13.43 15.12 6.83
N LEU A 247 14.70 15.25 7.24
CA LEU A 247 15.30 14.34 8.23
C LEU A 247 14.63 14.44 9.60
N THR A 248 14.29 15.66 10.03
CA THR A 248 13.53 15.88 11.26
C THR A 248 12.17 15.20 11.17
N ARG A 249 11.47 15.32 10.03
CA ARG A 249 10.19 14.64 9.80
C ARG A 249 10.33 13.12 9.80
N VAL A 250 11.33 12.57 9.13
CA VAL A 250 11.59 11.12 9.12
C VAL A 250 11.86 10.62 10.53
N ASN A 251 12.60 11.37 11.36
CA ASN A 251 12.87 10.98 12.75
C ASN A 251 11.60 11.01 13.61
N VAL A 252 10.75 12.03 13.46
CA VAL A 252 9.43 12.07 14.12
C VAL A 252 8.55 10.91 13.65
N LEU A 253 8.51 10.66 12.34
CA LEU A 253 7.77 9.53 11.78
C LEU A 253 8.31 8.20 12.30
N LYS A 254 9.61 8.00 12.46
CA LYS A 254 10.17 6.77 13.06
C LYS A 254 9.77 6.58 14.52
N GLN A 255 9.58 7.68 15.26
CA GLN A 255 9.16 7.62 16.66
C GLN A 255 7.66 7.30 16.78
N VAL A 256 6.85 7.85 15.88
CA VAL A 256 5.38 7.71 15.90
C VAL A 256 4.90 6.47 15.14
N PHE A 257 5.52 6.17 14.00
CA PHE A 257 5.17 5.08 13.10
C PHE A 257 5.87 3.80 13.52
N GLN A 258 5.11 2.92 14.15
CA GLN A 258 5.57 1.62 14.64
C GLN A 258 5.46 0.57 13.52
N PRO A 259 6.35 -0.44 13.44
CA PRO A 259 6.35 -1.45 12.39
C PRO A 259 4.98 -2.12 12.15
N TRP A 260 4.21 -2.37 13.22
CA TRP A 260 2.88 -2.98 13.11
C TRP A 260 1.88 -2.14 12.31
N GLN A 261 2.01 -0.81 12.30
CA GLN A 261 1.13 0.08 11.55
C GLN A 261 1.39 -0.03 10.03
N GLY A 262 2.63 -0.28 9.63
CA GLY A 262 2.99 -0.56 8.23
C GLY A 262 2.33 -1.84 7.73
N PHE A 263 2.41 -2.91 8.51
CA PHE A 263 1.74 -4.17 8.19
C PHE A 263 0.21 -4.04 8.22
N LEU A 264 -0.36 -3.25 9.15
CA LEU A 264 -1.80 -3.01 9.18
C LEU A 264 -2.29 -2.17 7.99
N LEU A 265 -1.49 -1.21 7.54
CA LEU A 265 -1.76 -0.46 6.31
C LEU A 265 -1.69 -1.39 5.10
N LEU A 266 -0.66 -2.23 5.01
CA LEU A 266 -0.52 -3.22 3.94
C LEU A 266 -1.71 -4.19 3.91
N TYR A 267 -2.17 -4.66 5.07
CA TYR A 267 -3.39 -5.46 5.21
C TYR A 267 -4.59 -4.82 4.54
N ALA A 268 -4.86 -3.54 4.83
CA ALA A 268 -5.99 -2.81 4.25
C ALA A 268 -5.80 -2.57 2.74
N LEU A 269 -4.59 -2.18 2.32
CA LEU A 269 -4.29 -1.90 0.90
C LEU A 269 -4.45 -3.14 0.02
N LEU A 270 -4.04 -4.32 0.49
CA LEU A 270 -4.15 -5.57 -0.25
C LEU A 270 -5.60 -6.01 -0.51
N LYS A 271 -6.59 -5.45 0.20
CA LYS A 271 -8.01 -5.74 -0.02
C LYS A 271 -8.64 -4.90 -1.12
N ILE A 272 -8.06 -3.73 -1.42
CA ILE A 272 -8.63 -2.78 -2.40
C ILE A 272 -8.73 -3.41 -3.81
N PRO A 273 -7.73 -4.17 -4.31
CA PRO A 273 -7.81 -4.75 -5.65
C PRO A 273 -8.78 -5.95 -5.75
N VAL A 274 -9.19 -6.55 -4.63
CA VAL A 274 -9.94 -7.82 -4.63
C VAL A 274 -11.23 -7.77 -5.46
N PRO A 275 -12.10 -6.75 -5.33
CA PRO A 275 -13.31 -6.65 -6.16
C PRO A 275 -13.02 -6.43 -7.65
N LEU A 276 -11.82 -5.95 -7.99
CA LEU A 276 -11.39 -5.66 -9.37
C LEU A 276 -10.63 -6.82 -10.01
N TRP A 277 -10.11 -7.75 -9.19
CA TRP A 277 -9.39 -8.94 -9.65
C TRP A 277 -9.76 -10.17 -8.80
N PRO A 278 -10.95 -10.76 -9.03
CA PRO A 278 -11.43 -11.92 -8.26
C PRO A 278 -10.46 -13.11 -8.32
N ASP A 279 -9.88 -13.40 -9.49
CA ASP A 279 -8.91 -14.50 -9.66
C ASP A 279 -7.63 -14.30 -8.83
N GLY A 280 -7.32 -13.05 -8.46
CA GLY A 280 -6.20 -12.69 -7.60
C GLY A 280 -6.49 -12.84 -6.10
N PHE A 281 -7.75 -13.09 -5.70
CA PHE A 281 -8.15 -13.29 -4.31
C PHE A 281 -7.27 -14.27 -3.53
N PRO A 282 -6.87 -15.46 -4.05
CA PRO A 282 -6.13 -16.45 -3.27
C PRO A 282 -4.80 -15.90 -2.75
N LEU A 283 -4.10 -15.17 -3.64
CA LEU A 283 -2.84 -14.53 -3.34
C LEU A 283 -3.05 -13.30 -2.45
N LEU A 284 -3.95 -12.39 -2.84
CA LEU A 284 -4.20 -11.14 -2.12
C LEU A 284 -4.75 -11.38 -0.71
N GLY A 285 -5.66 -12.33 -0.55
CA GLY A 285 -6.23 -12.73 0.74
C GLY A 285 -5.18 -13.37 1.66
N THR A 286 -4.31 -14.23 1.13
CA THR A 286 -3.21 -14.83 1.89
C THR A 286 -2.19 -13.78 2.32
N LEU A 287 -1.77 -12.89 1.41
CA LEU A 287 -0.84 -11.81 1.72
C LEU A 287 -1.46 -10.80 2.70
N SER A 288 -2.73 -10.45 2.52
CA SER A 288 -3.47 -9.56 3.43
C SER A 288 -3.50 -10.15 4.83
N THR A 289 -3.92 -11.41 4.96
CA THR A 289 -4.00 -12.06 6.29
C THR A 289 -2.61 -12.29 6.91
N GLY A 290 -1.59 -12.56 6.09
CA GLY A 290 -0.19 -12.59 6.54
C GLY A 290 0.29 -11.22 7.06
N ALA A 291 -0.04 -10.13 6.38
CA ALA A 291 0.24 -8.78 6.86
C ALA A 291 -0.50 -8.49 8.17
N LEU A 292 -1.76 -8.92 8.31
CA LEU A 292 -2.53 -8.80 9.55
C LEU A 292 -1.88 -9.57 10.71
N PHE A 293 -1.41 -10.80 10.45
CA PHE A 293 -0.69 -11.62 11.42
C PHE A 293 0.60 -10.93 11.87
N LEU A 294 1.41 -10.44 10.93
CA LEU A 294 2.66 -9.73 11.22
C LEU A 294 2.41 -8.41 11.98
N ALA A 295 1.32 -7.71 11.67
CA ALA A 295 0.89 -6.53 12.42
C ALA A 295 0.56 -6.89 13.87
N GLY A 296 -0.27 -7.92 14.09
CA GLY A 296 -0.63 -8.40 15.41
C GLY A 296 0.57 -8.88 16.22
N LEU A 297 1.47 -9.64 15.59
CA LEU A 297 2.68 -10.17 16.23
C LEU A 297 3.65 -9.03 16.59
N SER A 298 3.89 -8.11 15.67
CA SER A 298 4.77 -6.95 15.90
C SER A 298 4.23 -6.07 17.03
N TRP A 299 2.91 -5.85 17.06
CA TRP A 299 2.28 -5.09 18.15
C TRP A 299 2.39 -5.83 19.48
N ALA A 300 2.07 -7.14 19.51
CA ALA A 300 2.16 -7.95 20.73
C ALA A 300 3.60 -8.04 21.25
N TRP A 301 4.59 -8.17 20.36
CA TRP A 301 6.01 -8.16 20.72
C TRP A 301 6.41 -6.87 21.44
N GLN A 302 5.94 -5.72 20.96
CA GLN A 302 6.19 -4.43 21.62
C GLN A 302 5.58 -4.32 23.03
N LYS A 303 4.54 -5.11 23.33
CA LYS A 303 3.83 -5.05 24.61
C LYS A 303 4.25 -6.12 25.61
N VAL A 304 4.50 -7.34 25.14
CA VAL A 304 4.76 -8.51 26.00
C VAL A 304 5.99 -9.31 25.60
N GLY A 305 6.80 -8.80 24.66
CA GLY A 305 8.07 -9.42 24.26
C GLY A 305 7.89 -10.85 23.73
N PRO A 306 8.80 -11.79 24.09
CA PRO A 306 8.75 -13.18 23.61
C PRO A 306 7.46 -13.94 23.89
N LYS A 307 6.68 -13.54 24.92
CA LYS A 307 5.35 -14.14 25.16
C LYS A 307 4.44 -14.04 23.94
N SER A 308 4.61 -13.00 23.11
CA SER A 308 3.84 -12.84 21.86
C SER A 308 3.98 -14.02 20.90
N LEU A 309 5.16 -14.66 20.84
CA LEU A 309 5.39 -15.85 20.02
C LEU A 309 4.59 -17.04 20.54
N ILE A 310 4.47 -17.19 21.87
CA ILE A 310 3.66 -18.24 22.49
C ILE A 310 2.18 -18.03 22.16
N LEU A 311 1.68 -16.78 22.26
CA LEU A 311 0.29 -16.46 21.91
C LEU A 311 0.00 -16.73 20.43
N ALA A 312 0.92 -16.34 19.55
CA ALA A 312 0.81 -16.58 18.11
C ALA A 312 0.83 -18.07 17.78
N ALA A 313 1.78 -18.83 18.33
CA ALA A 313 1.86 -20.28 18.15
C ALA A 313 0.63 -21.00 18.71
N LEU A 314 0.13 -20.58 19.88
CA LEU A 314 -1.09 -21.14 20.48
C LEU A 314 -2.31 -20.92 19.59
N ALA A 315 -2.58 -19.67 19.18
CA ALA A 315 -3.76 -19.38 18.37
C ALA A 315 -3.66 -19.97 16.95
N PHE A 316 -2.47 -19.93 16.35
CA PHE A 316 -2.23 -20.58 15.05
C PHE A 316 -2.42 -22.10 15.16
N GLY A 317 -1.83 -22.73 16.18
CA GLY A 317 -1.88 -24.18 16.38
C GLY A 317 -3.27 -24.69 16.75
N VAL A 318 -3.98 -24.00 17.65
CA VAL A 318 -5.37 -24.32 17.99
C VAL A 318 -6.26 -24.09 16.78
N GLY A 319 -6.14 -22.95 16.09
CA GLY A 319 -6.89 -22.65 14.86
C GLY A 319 -6.70 -23.73 13.81
N LEU A 320 -5.45 -24.05 13.44
CA LEU A 320 -5.17 -25.13 12.51
C LEU A 320 -5.71 -26.48 13.00
N GLY A 321 -5.55 -26.78 14.28
CA GLY A 321 -5.99 -28.03 14.88
C GLY A 321 -7.51 -28.23 14.82
N VAL A 322 -8.30 -27.20 15.15
CA VAL A 322 -9.77 -27.29 15.09
C VAL A 322 -10.28 -27.36 13.64
N GLU A 323 -9.61 -26.73 12.69
CA GLU A 323 -9.97 -26.80 11.27
C GLU A 323 -9.63 -28.18 10.65
N VAL A 324 -8.48 -28.75 11.00
CA VAL A 324 -8.12 -30.12 10.59
C VAL A 324 -9.07 -31.14 11.22
N LEU A 325 -9.48 -30.93 12.48
CA LEU A 325 -10.46 -31.78 13.14
C LEU A 325 -11.84 -31.63 12.51
N GLY A 326 -12.27 -30.39 12.21
CA GLY A 326 -13.55 -30.05 11.60
C GLY A 326 -13.73 -30.68 10.24
N THR A 327 -12.77 -30.48 9.33
CA THR A 327 -12.79 -31.04 7.98
C THR A 327 -12.81 -32.58 7.94
N ARG A 328 -12.34 -33.26 9.00
CA ARG A 328 -12.32 -34.73 9.08
C ARG A 328 -13.51 -35.33 9.82
N THR A 329 -14.02 -34.66 10.84
CA THR A 329 -14.98 -35.23 11.80
C THR A 329 -16.32 -34.51 11.84
N GLY A 330 -16.41 -33.31 11.27
CA GLY A 330 -17.55 -32.43 11.44
C GLY A 330 -17.56 -31.63 12.74
N PHE A 331 -16.61 -31.84 13.66
CA PHE A 331 -16.51 -31.11 14.93
C PHE A 331 -15.24 -30.22 14.95
N PRO A 332 -15.32 -28.94 15.37
CA PRO A 332 -16.43 -28.31 16.07
C PRO A 332 -17.44 -27.58 15.18
N PHE A 333 -17.21 -27.42 13.87
CA PHE A 333 -17.96 -26.45 13.06
C PHE A 333 -19.15 -27.00 12.24
N GLY A 334 -19.15 -28.29 11.93
CA GLY A 334 -20.06 -28.91 10.95
C GLY A 334 -19.27 -29.62 9.85
N SER A 335 -19.95 -30.22 8.88
CA SER A 335 -19.34 -30.95 7.77
C SER A 335 -19.11 -30.04 6.55
N TYR A 336 -17.85 -29.66 6.33
CA TYR A 336 -17.42 -28.78 5.24
C TYR A 336 -16.13 -29.26 4.57
N SER A 337 -15.84 -28.74 3.38
CA SER A 337 -14.64 -29.02 2.61
C SER A 337 -14.00 -27.76 2.06
N TYR A 338 -12.67 -27.68 2.13
CA TYR A 338 -11.84 -26.67 1.49
C TYR A 338 -11.39 -27.06 0.07
N ALA A 339 -12.02 -28.05 -0.57
CA ALA A 339 -11.57 -28.55 -1.88
C ALA A 339 -11.52 -27.46 -2.96
N GLY A 340 -12.37 -26.44 -2.87
CA GLY A 340 -12.35 -25.28 -3.76
C GLY A 340 -11.45 -24.14 -3.29
N ALA A 341 -10.78 -24.25 -2.14
CA ALA A 341 -9.92 -23.20 -1.61
C ALA A 341 -8.62 -23.08 -2.43
N PRO A 342 -8.39 -21.95 -3.09
CA PRO A 342 -7.16 -21.70 -3.81
C PRO A 342 -6.07 -21.17 -2.87
N GLY A 343 -4.82 -21.38 -3.24
CA GLY A 343 -3.66 -20.81 -2.56
C GLY A 343 -2.89 -21.81 -1.69
N LEU A 344 -2.13 -21.28 -0.73
CA LEU A 344 -1.26 -22.09 0.12
C LEU A 344 -2.08 -22.79 1.21
N THR A 345 -2.06 -24.12 1.23
CA THR A 345 -2.72 -24.93 2.26
C THR A 345 -1.69 -25.57 3.20
N LEU A 346 -2.05 -25.72 4.46
CA LEU A 346 -1.32 -26.48 5.47
C LEU A 346 -2.25 -27.55 6.04
N LEU A 347 -1.89 -28.83 5.90
CA LEU A 347 -2.75 -29.97 6.31
C LEU A 347 -4.19 -29.88 5.73
N SER A 348 -4.30 -29.48 4.46
CA SER A 348 -5.58 -29.26 3.74
C SER A 348 -6.42 -28.07 4.22
N VAL A 349 -5.92 -27.27 5.16
CA VAL A 349 -6.54 -26.02 5.60
C VAL A 349 -5.85 -24.84 4.93
N PRO A 350 -6.57 -23.87 4.34
CA PRO A 350 -5.97 -22.67 3.76
C PRO A 350 -5.16 -21.89 4.81
N LEU A 351 -3.91 -21.55 4.52
CA LEU A 351 -2.98 -20.92 5.46
C LEU A 351 -3.50 -19.60 6.02
N LEU A 352 -4.34 -18.88 5.27
CA LEU A 352 -4.98 -17.66 5.73
C LEU A 352 -5.84 -17.88 6.99
N VAL A 353 -6.45 -19.05 7.17
CA VAL A 353 -7.35 -19.35 8.30
C VAL A 353 -6.60 -19.34 9.64
N PRO A 354 -5.54 -20.16 9.86
CA PRO A 354 -4.81 -20.14 11.12
C PRO A 354 -4.04 -18.82 11.36
N LEU A 355 -3.65 -18.11 10.30
CA LEU A 355 -3.09 -16.74 10.43
C LEU A 355 -4.14 -15.76 10.96
N GLY A 356 -5.36 -15.83 10.43
CA GLY A 356 -6.50 -15.02 10.86
C GLY A 356 -6.91 -15.31 12.32
N TRP A 357 -6.89 -16.57 12.72
CA TRP A 357 -7.19 -16.99 14.09
C TRP A 357 -6.36 -16.26 15.14
N PHE A 358 -5.05 -16.07 14.92
CA PHE A 358 -4.24 -15.27 15.86
C PHE A 358 -4.63 -13.81 15.86
N ALA A 359 -4.63 -13.18 14.68
CA ALA A 359 -4.71 -11.72 14.60
C ALA A 359 -6.09 -11.19 14.98
N MET A 360 -7.17 -11.82 14.51
CA MET A 360 -8.53 -11.40 14.85
C MET A 360 -8.88 -11.72 16.30
N THR A 361 -8.41 -12.84 16.85
CA THR A 361 -8.56 -13.14 18.28
C THR A 361 -7.83 -12.12 19.14
N LEU A 362 -6.61 -11.73 18.77
CA LEU A 362 -5.87 -10.69 19.47
C LEU A 362 -6.62 -9.35 19.42
N SER A 363 -7.09 -8.91 18.24
CA SER A 363 -7.82 -7.65 18.11
C SER A 363 -9.14 -7.66 18.91
N ALA A 364 -9.90 -8.76 18.86
CA ALA A 364 -11.11 -8.96 19.65
C ALA A 364 -10.81 -8.94 21.17
N ALA A 365 -9.75 -9.62 21.62
CA ALA A 365 -9.33 -9.63 23.02
C ALA A 365 -9.02 -8.22 23.53
N LEU A 366 -8.38 -7.37 22.71
CA LEU A 366 -8.08 -5.99 23.06
C LEU A 366 -9.33 -5.11 23.12
N LEU A 367 -10.26 -5.29 22.16
CA LEU A 367 -11.55 -4.59 22.18
C LEU A 367 -12.32 -4.90 23.45
N THR A 368 -12.41 -6.18 23.83
CA THR A 368 -13.19 -6.61 24.99
C THR A 368 -12.44 -6.55 26.32
N ARG A 369 -11.18 -6.09 26.31
CA ARG A 369 -10.30 -6.02 27.49
C ARG A 369 -10.15 -7.39 28.18
N GLY A 370 -10.00 -8.45 27.39
CA GLY A 370 -9.83 -9.82 27.86
C GLY A 370 -11.11 -10.53 28.30
N ARG A 371 -12.30 -9.94 28.09
CA ARG A 371 -13.58 -10.62 28.37
C ARG A 371 -13.83 -11.68 27.31
N ALA A 372 -13.36 -12.89 27.58
CA ALA A 372 -13.36 -14.05 26.67
C ALA A 372 -14.70 -14.27 25.95
N TRP A 373 -15.81 -14.31 26.68
CA TRP A 373 -17.14 -14.56 26.10
C TRP A 373 -17.58 -13.47 25.10
N LEU A 374 -17.25 -12.20 25.35
CA LEU A 374 -17.51 -11.11 24.41
C LEU A 374 -16.59 -11.18 23.19
N ALA A 375 -15.35 -11.61 23.38
CA ALA A 375 -14.42 -11.75 22.26
C ALA A 375 -14.85 -12.89 21.32
N GLY A 376 -15.37 -13.98 21.87
CA GLY A 376 -16.02 -15.03 21.09
C GLY A 376 -17.18 -14.48 20.25
N LEU A 377 -18.03 -13.59 20.81
CA LEU A 377 -19.12 -12.96 20.05
C LEU A 377 -18.62 -12.03 18.93
N LEU A 378 -17.50 -11.33 19.14
CA LEU A 378 -16.87 -10.56 18.06
C LEU A 378 -16.37 -11.48 16.94
N LEU A 379 -15.76 -12.62 17.26
CA LEU A 379 -15.31 -13.56 16.24
C LEU A 379 -16.49 -14.18 15.47
N VAL A 380 -17.60 -14.48 16.14
CA VAL A 380 -18.85 -14.88 15.45
C VAL A 380 -19.39 -13.76 14.56
N ALA A 381 -19.36 -12.51 15.02
CA ALA A 381 -19.81 -11.37 14.21
C ALA A 381 -18.95 -11.18 12.95
N TRP A 382 -17.65 -11.47 13.03
CA TRP A 382 -16.76 -11.50 11.87
C TRP A 382 -17.08 -12.67 10.94
N ASP A 383 -17.30 -13.86 11.49
CA ASP A 383 -17.65 -15.08 10.75
C ASP A 383 -18.96 -14.94 9.95
N ILE A 384 -19.97 -14.24 10.50
CA ILE A 384 -21.23 -13.91 9.78
C ILE A 384 -20.96 -13.24 8.42
N GLY A 385 -19.91 -12.43 8.29
CA GLY A 385 -19.53 -11.83 7.01
C GLY A 385 -18.54 -12.64 6.19
N LEU A 386 -17.67 -13.39 6.84
CA LEU A 386 -16.68 -14.24 6.19
C LEU A 386 -17.35 -15.40 5.44
N GLU A 387 -18.38 -15.98 6.06
CA GLU A 387 -19.11 -17.15 5.56
C GLU A 387 -19.72 -16.94 4.16
N PRO A 388 -20.56 -15.91 3.91
CA PRO A 388 -21.12 -15.64 2.58
C PRO A 388 -20.05 -15.25 1.56
N LEU A 389 -18.96 -14.61 2.00
CA LEU A 389 -17.85 -14.26 1.11
C LEU A 389 -17.17 -15.53 0.58
N MET A 390 -16.78 -16.42 1.48
CA MET A 390 -15.98 -17.59 1.12
C MET A 390 -16.79 -18.67 0.39
N THR A 391 -18.07 -18.84 0.74
CA THR A 391 -18.97 -19.74 0.02
C THR A 391 -19.32 -19.23 -1.37
N ALA A 392 -19.60 -17.93 -1.54
CA ALA A 392 -19.87 -17.34 -2.85
C ALA A 392 -18.67 -17.44 -3.81
N GLN A 393 -17.44 -17.41 -3.28
CA GLN A 393 -16.22 -17.63 -4.05
C GLN A 393 -15.85 -19.11 -4.21
N GLY A 394 -16.63 -20.03 -3.63
CA GLY A 394 -16.41 -21.47 -3.73
C GLY A 394 -15.23 -22.01 -2.92
N PHE A 395 -14.69 -21.24 -1.98
CA PHE A 395 -13.50 -21.63 -1.21
C PHE A 395 -13.78 -22.64 -0.12
N TRP A 396 -14.99 -22.65 0.41
CA TRP A 396 -15.45 -23.75 1.23
C TRP A 396 -16.90 -24.11 0.90
N ALA A 397 -17.20 -25.40 0.99
CA ALA A 397 -18.51 -25.96 0.68
C ALA A 397 -19.03 -26.74 1.88
N TRP A 398 -20.24 -26.42 2.30
CA TRP A 398 -20.95 -27.11 3.38
C TRP A 398 -21.75 -28.29 2.84
N SER A 399 -21.84 -29.34 3.66
CA SER A 399 -22.60 -30.57 3.35
C SER A 399 -23.67 -30.89 4.39
N ASP A 400 -23.83 -30.04 5.42
CA ASP A 400 -24.84 -30.20 6.46
C ASP A 400 -26.26 -30.03 5.93
N ALA A 401 -27.17 -30.92 6.34
CA ALA A 401 -28.57 -30.91 5.93
C ALA A 401 -29.39 -29.71 6.49
N ARG A 402 -28.90 -29.05 7.56
CA ARG A 402 -29.60 -27.95 8.24
C ARG A 402 -28.70 -26.72 8.33
N ALA A 403 -28.48 -26.09 7.17
CA ALA A 403 -27.79 -24.80 7.09
C ALA A 403 -28.59 -23.69 7.81
N LEU A 404 -27.89 -22.81 8.54
CA LEU A 404 -28.45 -21.62 9.17
C LEU A 404 -28.15 -20.36 8.34
N TRP A 405 -26.89 -20.17 7.95
CA TRP A 405 -26.44 -18.95 7.27
C TRP A 405 -25.33 -19.27 6.27
N ALA A 406 -25.53 -18.88 5.02
CA ALA A 406 -24.58 -19.11 3.92
C ALA A 406 -24.07 -20.58 3.84
N GLY A 407 -24.93 -21.56 4.11
CA GLY A 407 -24.58 -22.98 4.11
C GLY A 407 -24.09 -23.53 5.47
N ALA A 408 -23.53 -22.68 6.34
CA ALA A 408 -23.02 -23.10 7.63
C ALA A 408 -24.14 -23.43 8.64
N PRO A 409 -24.04 -24.52 9.42
CA PRO A 409 -24.98 -24.84 10.50
C PRO A 409 -24.77 -23.94 11.72
N ILE A 410 -25.72 -23.93 12.66
CA ILE A 410 -25.58 -23.20 13.94
C ILE A 410 -24.33 -23.62 14.72
N GLN A 411 -23.92 -24.88 14.55
CA GLN A 411 -22.73 -25.46 15.17
C GLN A 411 -21.45 -24.67 14.82
N ASN A 412 -21.33 -24.15 13.60
CA ASN A 412 -20.18 -23.33 13.17
C ASN A 412 -20.01 -22.12 14.08
N PHE A 413 -21.07 -21.35 14.26
CA PHE A 413 -21.06 -20.13 15.07
C PHE A 413 -20.79 -20.42 16.56
N VAL A 414 -21.31 -21.53 17.09
CA VAL A 414 -21.01 -21.98 18.46
C VAL A 414 -19.53 -22.39 18.60
N GLY A 415 -18.99 -23.08 17.58
CA GLY A 415 -17.58 -23.45 17.50
C GLY A 415 -16.66 -22.22 17.50
N TRP A 416 -16.93 -21.24 16.63
CA TRP A 416 -16.21 -19.97 16.58
C TRP A 416 -16.23 -19.23 17.92
N TRP A 417 -17.41 -19.16 18.56
CA TRP A 417 -17.55 -18.55 19.88
C TRP A 417 -16.70 -19.27 20.94
N ALA A 418 -16.79 -20.59 21.02
CA ALA A 418 -16.13 -21.39 22.04
C ALA A 418 -14.59 -21.39 21.89
N VAL A 419 -14.10 -21.65 20.67
CA VAL A 419 -12.66 -21.62 20.37
C VAL A 419 -12.09 -20.22 20.59
N GLY A 420 -12.79 -19.20 20.08
CA GLY A 420 -12.40 -17.80 20.25
C GLY A 420 -12.35 -17.35 21.71
N ALA A 421 -13.38 -17.67 22.50
CA ALA A 421 -13.40 -17.38 23.93
C ALA A 421 -12.30 -18.13 24.69
N GLY A 422 -12.07 -19.40 24.36
CA GLY A 422 -11.01 -20.22 24.94
C GLY A 422 -9.62 -19.63 24.70
N LEU A 423 -9.33 -19.18 23.47
CA LEU A 423 -8.08 -18.52 23.13
C LEU A 423 -7.89 -17.20 23.88
N VAL A 424 -8.92 -16.35 23.96
CA VAL A 424 -8.82 -15.09 24.71
C VAL A 424 -8.64 -15.33 26.21
N TRP A 425 -9.30 -16.35 26.78
CA TRP A 425 -9.06 -16.76 28.16
C TRP A 425 -7.61 -17.20 28.36
N ALA A 426 -7.06 -18.01 27.46
CA ALA A 426 -5.67 -18.45 27.52
C ALA A 426 -4.68 -17.27 27.39
N PHE A 427 -4.96 -16.30 26.50
CA PHE A 427 -4.17 -15.08 26.37
C PHE A 427 -4.09 -14.31 27.69
N GLY A 428 -5.20 -14.21 28.42
CA GLY A 428 -5.22 -13.56 29.74
C GLY A 428 -4.47 -14.31 30.84
N LYS A 429 -4.26 -15.63 30.69
CA LYS A 429 -3.42 -16.42 31.61
C LYS A 429 -1.93 -16.29 31.29
N ILE A 430 -1.58 -16.28 30.01
CA ILE A 430 -0.18 -16.23 29.55
C ILE A 430 0.39 -14.81 29.64
N ALA A 431 -0.40 -13.82 29.21
CA ALA A 431 0.01 -12.44 29.03
C ALA A 431 -1.06 -11.45 29.54
N PRO A 432 -1.40 -11.45 30.85
CA PRO A 432 -2.37 -10.51 31.43
C PRO A 432 -2.00 -9.04 31.20
N GLU A 433 -0.72 -8.74 30.98
CA GLU A 433 -0.19 -7.40 30.72
C GLU A 433 -0.78 -6.78 29.44
N LEU A 434 -1.23 -7.60 28.47
CA LEU A 434 -1.88 -7.14 27.23
C LEU A 434 -3.09 -6.22 27.50
N TYR A 435 -3.83 -6.50 28.57
CA TYR A 435 -5.08 -5.79 28.88
C TYR A 435 -4.89 -4.61 29.82
N GLN A 436 -3.75 -4.51 30.51
CA GLN A 436 -3.45 -3.40 31.42
C GLN A 436 -3.06 -2.13 30.66
N VAL A 437 -2.41 -2.28 29.49
CA VAL A 437 -2.01 -1.16 28.60
C VAL A 437 -3.22 -0.40 28.05
N VAL A 438 -4.35 -1.08 27.88
CA VAL A 438 -5.60 -0.53 27.32
C VAL A 438 -6.30 0.45 28.29
N GLY A 439 -6.03 0.35 29.60
CA GLY A 439 -6.72 1.13 30.63
C GLY A 439 -6.30 2.61 30.76
N LYS A 440 -5.16 3.01 30.18
CA LYS A 440 -4.59 4.36 30.37
C LYS A 440 -4.78 5.33 29.18
N ALA A 441 -5.35 4.89 28.05
CA ALA A 441 -5.42 5.73 26.84
C ALA A 441 -6.70 6.60 26.79
N GLN A 442 -6.45 7.89 26.55
CA GLN A 442 -7.33 9.06 26.47
C GLN A 442 -8.23 9.03 25.22
N ALA A 443 -9.25 9.90 25.18
CA ALA A 443 -10.42 9.91 24.29
C ALA A 443 -10.19 10.11 22.77
N SER A 444 -9.05 9.72 22.20
CA SER A 444 -8.81 9.68 20.76
C SER A 444 -8.92 8.23 20.21
N LEU A 445 -9.10 8.08 18.89
CA LEU A 445 -9.18 6.78 18.20
C LEU A 445 -8.11 5.79 18.70
N PRO A 446 -8.40 4.46 18.77
CA PRO A 446 -7.45 3.51 19.33
C PRO A 446 -6.13 3.53 18.55
N ALA A 447 -5.07 4.08 19.14
CA ALA A 447 -3.71 4.04 18.58
C ALA A 447 -3.05 2.66 18.80
N ASP A 448 -3.84 1.59 18.76
CA ASP A 448 -3.41 0.22 19.02
C ASP A 448 -4.06 -0.78 18.06
N PHE A 449 -3.75 -2.06 18.25
CA PHE A 449 -4.15 -3.12 17.34
C PHE A 449 -5.67 -3.43 17.34
N ARG A 450 -6.49 -2.75 18.16
CA ARG A 450 -7.96 -2.79 18.02
C ARG A 450 -8.44 -2.25 16.67
N LEU A 451 -7.63 -1.38 16.06
CA LEU A 451 -7.92 -0.82 14.74
C LEU A 451 -8.06 -1.92 13.66
N ALA A 452 -7.41 -3.06 13.80
CA ALA A 452 -7.55 -4.19 12.88
C ALA A 452 -9.01 -4.66 12.75
N TYR A 453 -9.71 -4.87 13.87
CA TYR A 453 -11.11 -5.27 13.86
C TYR A 453 -12.01 -4.15 13.30
N LEU A 454 -11.70 -2.88 13.59
CA LEU A 454 -12.47 -1.74 13.05
C LEU A 454 -12.30 -1.58 11.54
N ILE A 455 -11.09 -1.78 11.02
CA ILE A 455 -10.81 -1.85 9.59
C ILE A 455 -11.65 -2.98 8.99
N GLU A 456 -11.70 -4.14 9.64
CA GLU A 456 -12.49 -5.27 9.13
C GLU A 456 -13.99 -5.02 9.13
N ALA A 457 -14.51 -4.43 10.19
CA ALA A 457 -15.90 -4.04 10.29
C ALA A 457 -16.32 -3.01 9.22
N ALA A 458 -15.37 -2.25 8.66
CA ALA A 458 -15.62 -1.32 7.56
C ALA A 458 -15.45 -1.98 6.17
N PHE A 459 -14.35 -2.71 5.97
CA PHE A 459 -14.00 -3.27 4.65
C PHE A 459 -14.85 -4.48 4.28
N LEU A 460 -15.15 -5.38 5.22
CA LEU A 460 -15.84 -6.63 4.89
C LEU A 460 -17.29 -6.40 4.40
N PRO A 461 -18.15 -5.60 5.07
CA PRO A 461 -19.46 -5.26 4.55
C PRO A 461 -19.41 -4.56 3.19
N PHE A 462 -18.47 -3.62 3.02
CA PHE A 462 -18.32 -2.90 1.77
C PHE A 462 -17.89 -3.83 0.63
N GLY A 463 -16.95 -4.75 0.89
CA GLY A 463 -16.53 -5.77 -0.06
C GLY A 463 -17.68 -6.70 -0.47
N LEU A 464 -18.48 -7.17 0.50
CA LEU A 464 -19.68 -7.97 0.23
C LEU A 464 -20.68 -7.22 -0.66
N LEU A 465 -20.88 -5.92 -0.44
CA LEU A 465 -21.74 -5.09 -1.27
C LEU A 465 -21.22 -5.00 -2.71
N LEU A 466 -19.91 -4.79 -2.89
CA LEU A 466 -19.27 -4.75 -4.21
C LEU A 466 -19.32 -6.09 -4.96
N LEU A 467 -19.33 -7.20 -4.23
CA LEU A 467 -19.47 -8.55 -4.79
C LEU A 467 -20.93 -8.95 -5.05
N GLY A 468 -21.88 -8.02 -4.89
CA GLY A 468 -23.30 -8.28 -5.18
C GLY A 468 -24.04 -9.07 -4.09
N LEU A 469 -23.55 -9.04 -2.84
CA LEU A 469 -24.16 -9.72 -1.69
C LEU A 469 -24.75 -8.69 -0.67
N PRO A 470 -25.78 -7.91 -1.02
CA PRO A 470 -26.25 -6.79 -0.21
C PRO A 470 -26.84 -7.21 1.14
N LEU A 471 -27.54 -8.35 1.22
CA LEU A 471 -28.08 -8.86 2.49
C LEU A 471 -26.95 -9.26 3.44
N ALA A 472 -25.94 -9.97 2.93
CA ALA A 472 -24.76 -10.34 3.70
C ALA A 472 -23.99 -9.09 4.18
N ALA A 473 -23.83 -8.10 3.30
CA ALA A 473 -23.22 -6.82 3.65
C ALA A 473 -23.96 -6.14 4.81
N LEU A 474 -25.30 -6.02 4.72
CA LEU A 474 -26.12 -5.40 5.76
C LEU A 474 -25.99 -6.14 7.10
N LEU A 475 -26.17 -7.47 7.09
CA LEU A 475 -26.12 -8.27 8.31
C LEU A 475 -24.73 -8.25 8.95
N THR A 476 -23.66 -8.26 8.15
CA THR A 476 -22.29 -8.13 8.64
C THR A 476 -22.05 -6.75 9.26
N ALA A 477 -22.49 -5.67 8.60
CA ALA A 477 -22.36 -4.32 9.14
C ALA A 477 -23.11 -4.16 10.47
N VAL A 478 -24.32 -4.71 10.56
CA VAL A 478 -25.12 -4.71 11.79
C VAL A 478 -24.46 -5.55 12.88
N ALA A 479 -24.05 -6.79 12.59
CA ALA A 479 -23.46 -7.70 13.57
C ALA A 479 -22.15 -7.15 14.13
N MET A 480 -21.20 -6.81 13.26
CA MET A 480 -19.90 -6.27 13.68
C MET A 480 -20.05 -4.87 14.32
N GLY A 481 -20.88 -4.01 13.74
CA GLY A 481 -21.14 -2.66 14.26
C GLY A 481 -21.79 -2.66 15.64
N ALA A 482 -22.82 -3.49 15.84
CA ALA A 482 -23.49 -3.63 17.14
C ALA A 482 -22.55 -4.24 18.20
N ALA A 483 -21.75 -5.24 17.83
CA ALA A 483 -20.80 -5.86 18.74
C ALA A 483 -19.70 -4.86 19.18
N VAL A 484 -19.14 -4.09 18.23
CA VAL A 484 -18.20 -3.00 18.53
C VAL A 484 -18.85 -1.94 19.43
N TRP A 485 -20.05 -1.48 19.08
CA TRP A 485 -20.77 -0.48 19.86
C TRP A 485 -21.04 -0.95 21.30
N ALA A 486 -21.49 -2.19 21.49
CA ALA A 486 -21.77 -2.76 22.80
C ALA A 486 -20.50 -2.81 23.68
N VAL A 487 -19.37 -3.21 23.10
CA VAL A 487 -18.09 -3.28 23.79
C VAL A 487 -17.56 -1.89 24.16
N LEU A 488 -17.66 -0.91 23.25
CA LEU A 488 -17.21 0.46 23.49
C LEU A 488 -18.12 1.19 24.49
N ARG A 489 -19.45 1.01 24.43
CA ARG A 489 -20.41 1.61 25.38
C ARG A 489 -20.15 1.13 26.81
N ASN A 490 -19.98 -0.17 27.00
CA ASN A 490 -19.68 -0.75 28.31
C ASN A 490 -18.36 -0.24 28.89
N SER A 491 -17.38 0.06 28.03
CA SER A 491 -16.11 0.65 28.43
C SER A 491 -16.26 2.11 28.91
N ALA A 492 -17.11 2.91 28.27
CA ALA A 492 -17.39 4.30 28.65
C ALA A 492 -18.18 4.42 29.95
N VAL A 493 -19.17 3.54 30.17
CA VAL A 493 -19.96 3.50 31.42
C VAL A 493 -19.07 3.12 32.61
N SER A 494 -18.19 2.13 32.44
CA SER A 494 -17.24 1.73 33.48
C SER A 494 -16.25 2.85 33.85
N ALA A 495 -15.79 3.64 32.88
CA ALA A 495 -14.88 4.77 33.13
C ALA A 495 -15.57 5.94 33.88
N LYS A 496 -16.86 6.18 33.61
CA LYS A 496 -17.64 7.19 34.35
C LYS A 496 -17.86 6.79 35.82
N ARG A 497 -18.14 5.51 36.11
CA ARG A 497 -18.33 5.00 37.49
C ARG A 497 -17.08 5.12 38.36
N VAL A 498 -15.89 4.88 37.81
CA VAL A 498 -14.63 5.02 38.54
C VAL A 498 -14.36 6.50 38.88
N ARG A 499 -14.57 7.42 37.92
CA ARG A 499 -14.42 8.86 38.17
C ARG A 499 -15.40 9.43 39.20
N SER A 500 -16.59 8.85 39.36
CA SER A 500 -17.55 9.26 40.40
C SER A 500 -17.26 8.72 41.79
N HIS A 501 -16.32 7.77 41.94
CA HIS A 501 -15.88 7.25 43.25
C HIS A 501 -14.59 7.90 43.76
N ASP A 502 -13.78 8.48 42.87
CA ASP A 502 -12.53 9.18 43.22
C ASP A 502 -12.70 10.69 43.49
N GLN A 503 -13.93 11.21 43.58
CA GLN A 503 -14.18 12.55 44.11
C GLN A 503 -14.45 12.45 45.62
N PRO A 504 -13.59 12.98 46.49
CA PRO A 504 -13.89 13.07 47.91
C PRO A 504 -15.07 14.04 48.09
N THR A 505 -16.13 13.57 48.75
CA THR A 505 -17.17 14.42 49.33
C THR A 505 -16.64 15.25 50.48
#